data_AF-A0AAV4WDT5-F1
#
_entry.id   AF-A0AAV4WDT5-F1
#
_cell.length_a   1.000
_cell.length_b   1.000
_cell.length_c   1.000
_cell.angle_alpha   90.00
_cell.angle_beta   90.00
_cell.angle_gamma   90.00
#
_symmetry.space_group_name_H-M   'P 1'
#
loop_
_entity.id
_entity.type
_entity.pdbx_description
1 polymer ?
#
loop_
_entity_poly.entity_id
_entity_poly.type
_entity_poly.pdbx_seq_one_letter_code
_entity_poly.pdbx_strand_id
1 'polypeptide(L)'
;MNFNDECNPLKTEGIGLPLLFSERRSLYRCENERIESNSKNKSHYSTLEALKEWYEKDEVDRFLIGHMSSEFLVECSFEGKICPQKYIHVFINFRYGNCITINKRYQDKEQEILRTSNTGVGSGLILKLNLETEYYLPSTHTVGAKVIIHDPSEDPNPEEEGYILTPGYENLISVRQTIVQRLPAPYKDQCTDYRAEETASIKNKNECI
;
A
#
# COMPACT_ATOMS: atom_id res chain seq x y z
N MET A 1 -29.66 -8.74 1.45
CA MET A 1 -29.78 -7.28 1.63
C MET A 1 -29.17 -6.64 0.41
N ASN A 2 -29.94 -5.85 -0.33
CA ASN A 2 -29.47 -5.14 -1.52
C ASN A 2 -28.57 -3.98 -1.08
N PHE A 3 -27.28 -4.05 -1.37
CA PHE A 3 -26.35 -2.94 -1.16
C PHE A 3 -26.35 -2.03 -2.40
N ASN A 4 -27.30 -1.11 -2.41
CA ASN A 4 -27.18 0.12 -3.21
C ASN A 4 -26.39 1.13 -2.37
N ASP A 5 -25.07 0.99 -2.32
CA ASP A 5 -24.22 2.05 -1.78
C ASP A 5 -24.01 3.11 -2.88
N GLU A 6 -24.94 4.06 -2.91
CA GLU A 6 -24.71 5.37 -3.49
C GLU A 6 -23.52 5.99 -2.74
N CYS A 7 -22.39 6.18 -3.43
CA CYS A 7 -21.30 7.01 -2.93
C CYS A 7 -21.85 8.43 -2.73
N ASN A 8 -22.29 8.76 -1.52
CA ASN A 8 -22.51 10.15 -1.13
C ASN A 8 -21.12 10.80 -1.03
N PRO A 9 -20.78 11.77 -1.90
CA PRO A 9 -19.55 12.50 -1.72
C PRO A 9 -19.62 13.23 -0.37
N LEU A 10 -18.57 13.10 0.43
CA LEU A 10 -18.35 13.97 1.57
C LEU A 10 -18.39 15.40 1.02
N LYS A 11 -19.44 16.16 1.37
CA LYS A 11 -19.55 17.59 1.05
C LYS A 11 -18.41 18.31 1.77
N THR A 12 -17.27 18.40 1.12
CA THR A 12 -16.19 19.32 1.49
C THR A 12 -16.50 20.64 0.81
N GLU A 13 -16.76 21.67 1.62
CA GLU A 13 -16.97 23.04 1.14
C GLU A 13 -15.78 23.48 0.26
N GLY A 14 -16.06 23.76 -1.01
CA GLY A 14 -15.26 24.64 -1.87
C GLY A 14 -13.85 24.20 -2.31
N ILE A 15 -13.31 23.10 -1.80
CA ILE A 15 -12.01 22.57 -2.23
C ILE A 15 -12.29 21.24 -2.94
N GLY A 16 -12.15 21.23 -4.27
CA GLY A 16 -12.25 19.99 -5.04
C GLY A 16 -11.30 18.93 -4.47
N LEU A 17 -11.74 17.67 -4.43
CA LEU A 17 -10.89 16.57 -3.98
C LEU A 17 -9.60 16.55 -4.82
N PRO A 18 -8.42 16.39 -4.19
CA PRO A 18 -7.18 16.24 -4.95
C PRO A 18 -7.30 15.02 -5.85
N LEU A 19 -6.83 15.14 -7.09
CA LEU A 19 -6.77 14.03 -8.02
C LEU A 19 -5.72 13.04 -7.49
N LEU A 20 -6.19 11.95 -6.89
CA LEU A 20 -5.36 10.92 -6.27
C LEU A 20 -5.59 9.58 -6.97
N PHE A 21 -4.49 8.90 -7.31
CA PHE A 21 -4.54 7.49 -7.67
C PHE A 21 -5.05 6.66 -6.49
N SER A 22 -5.99 5.76 -6.76
CA SER A 22 -6.52 4.81 -5.80
C SER A 22 -7.03 3.57 -6.51
N GLU A 23 -6.66 2.40 -5.98
CA GLU A 23 -7.18 1.09 -6.40
C GLU A 23 -8.65 0.94 -5.99
N ARG A 24 -9.03 1.57 -4.88
CA ARG A 24 -10.37 1.47 -4.28
C ARG A 24 -11.35 2.51 -4.80
N ARG A 25 -10.89 3.53 -5.55
CA ARG A 25 -11.75 4.53 -6.17
C ARG A 25 -11.68 4.43 -7.69
N SER A 26 -12.82 4.10 -8.31
CA SER A 26 -12.96 4.20 -9.77
C SER A 26 -12.99 5.66 -10.20
N LEU A 27 -12.07 6.06 -11.08
CA LEU A 27 -12.12 7.37 -11.75
C LEU A 27 -13.44 7.58 -12.52
N TYR A 28 -14.05 6.49 -13.00
CA TYR A 28 -15.27 6.52 -13.80
C TYR A 28 -16.54 6.79 -12.98
N ARG A 29 -16.46 6.89 -11.64
CA ARG A 29 -17.60 7.33 -10.80
C ARG A 29 -17.72 8.85 -10.65
N CYS A 30 -16.80 9.62 -11.22
CA CYS A 30 -16.81 11.09 -11.16
C CYS A 30 -17.53 11.77 -12.35
N GLU A 31 -18.49 11.11 -13.00
CA GLU A 31 -19.13 11.65 -14.21
C GLU A 31 -20.45 12.42 -13.98
N ASN A 32 -20.87 12.66 -12.73
CA ASN A 32 -22.15 13.31 -12.45
C ASN A 32 -22.10 14.60 -11.59
N GLU A 33 -20.94 15.21 -11.41
CA GLU A 33 -20.90 16.60 -10.95
C GLU A 33 -20.46 17.50 -12.10
N ARG A 34 -21.43 18.27 -12.63
CA ARG A 34 -21.12 19.49 -13.39
C ARG A 34 -20.38 20.42 -12.46
N ILE A 35 -19.06 20.31 -12.43
CA ILE A 35 -18.21 21.28 -11.77
C ILE A 35 -18.23 22.54 -12.65
N GLU A 36 -19.17 23.44 -12.39
CA GLU A 36 -19.08 24.84 -12.79
C GLU A 36 -18.00 25.53 -11.92
N SER A 37 -16.74 25.13 -12.09
CA SER A 37 -15.61 25.88 -11.54
C SER A 37 -14.89 26.60 -12.67
N ASN A 38 -15.02 27.91 -12.69
CA ASN A 38 -14.38 28.85 -13.61
C ASN A 38 -12.85 28.97 -13.44
N SER A 39 -12.15 27.86 -13.21
CA SER A 39 -10.69 27.81 -13.12
C SER A 39 -10.13 26.87 -14.19
N LYS A 40 -9.99 27.40 -15.41
CA LYS A 40 -9.30 26.74 -16.53
C LYS A 40 -7.78 26.77 -16.32
N ASN A 41 -7.28 26.05 -15.31
CA ASN A 41 -5.84 25.84 -15.18
C ASN A 41 -5.39 24.71 -16.11
N LYS A 42 -4.67 25.07 -17.18
CA LYS A 42 -4.12 24.14 -18.18
C LYS A 42 -3.32 22.97 -17.57
N SER A 43 -2.65 23.19 -16.43
CA SER A 43 -1.92 22.15 -15.69
C SER A 43 -2.82 21.06 -15.11
N HIS A 44 -4.04 21.40 -14.67
CA HIS A 44 -4.99 20.44 -14.11
C HIS A 44 -5.51 19.47 -15.18
N TYR A 45 -5.67 19.95 -16.42
CA TYR A 45 -6.09 19.12 -17.56
C TYR A 45 -5.01 18.11 -17.98
N SER A 46 -3.73 18.53 -18.05
CA SER A 46 -2.64 17.61 -18.41
C SER A 46 -2.41 16.54 -17.36
N THR A 47 -2.53 16.90 -16.07
CA THR A 47 -2.48 15.90 -14.99
C THR A 47 -3.64 14.92 -15.12
N LEU A 48 -4.87 15.40 -15.34
CA LEU A 48 -6.04 14.53 -15.51
C LEU A 48 -5.91 13.56 -16.70
N GLU A 49 -5.34 14.01 -17.82
CA GLU A 49 -5.09 13.17 -18.99
C GLU A 49 -4.06 12.07 -18.70
N ALA A 50 -2.94 12.43 -18.05
CA ALA A 50 -1.94 11.45 -17.61
C ALA A 50 -2.50 10.44 -16.59
N LEU A 51 -3.40 10.87 -15.69
CA LEU A 51 -4.11 9.98 -14.78
C LEU A 51 -4.97 8.97 -15.56
N LYS A 52 -5.76 9.44 -16.52
CA LYS A 52 -6.61 8.55 -17.34
C LYS A 52 -5.77 7.51 -18.08
N GLU A 53 -4.68 7.94 -18.71
CA GLU A 53 -3.77 7.04 -19.41
C GLU A 53 -3.19 5.98 -18.45
N TRP A 54 -2.72 6.38 -17.26
CA TRP A 54 -2.21 5.44 -16.26
C TRP A 54 -3.25 4.42 -15.78
N TYR A 55 -4.50 4.85 -15.61
CA TYR A 55 -5.61 3.98 -15.20
C TYR A 55 -6.00 2.96 -16.28
N GLU A 56 -5.76 3.27 -17.56
CA GLU A 56 -6.05 2.36 -18.68
C GLU A 56 -4.94 1.33 -18.94
N LYS A 57 -3.72 1.55 -18.43
CA LYS A 57 -2.61 0.59 -18.56
C LYS A 57 -2.88 -0.71 -17.80
N ASP A 58 -2.40 -1.82 -18.33
CA ASP A 58 -2.44 -3.11 -17.63
C ASP A 58 -1.35 -3.21 -16.54
N GLU A 59 -1.39 -4.30 -15.78
CA GLU A 59 -0.44 -4.54 -14.70
C GLU A 59 1.02 -4.62 -15.20
N VAL A 60 1.24 -5.24 -16.37
CA VAL A 60 2.59 -5.44 -16.92
C VAL A 60 3.17 -4.12 -17.39
N ASP A 61 2.39 -3.30 -18.08
CA ASP A 61 2.82 -1.97 -18.53
C ASP A 61 3.15 -1.07 -17.33
N ARG A 62 2.32 -1.10 -16.28
CA ARG A 62 2.60 -0.36 -15.04
C ARG A 62 3.87 -0.83 -14.36
N PHE A 63 4.13 -2.14 -14.38
CA PHE A 63 5.36 -2.71 -13.83
C PHE A 63 6.60 -2.15 -14.55
N LEU A 64 6.57 -2.16 -15.88
CA LEU A 64 7.69 -1.75 -16.73
C LEU A 64 7.98 -0.25 -16.66
N ILE A 65 6.96 0.58 -16.43
CA ILE A 65 7.09 2.03 -16.29
C ILE A 65 7.50 2.41 -14.85
N GLY A 66 7.10 1.61 -13.86
CA GLY A 66 7.45 1.85 -12.46
C GLY A 66 8.93 1.64 -12.16
N HIS A 67 9.39 2.15 -11.01
CA HIS A 67 10.75 1.96 -10.53
C HIS A 67 11.09 0.47 -10.41
N MET A 68 12.23 0.05 -10.94
CA MET A 68 12.63 -1.35 -10.89
C MET A 68 12.97 -1.74 -9.44
N SER A 69 12.43 -2.88 -8.98
CA SER A 69 12.60 -3.31 -7.58
C SER A 69 14.08 -3.51 -7.19
N SER A 70 14.93 -3.95 -8.12
CA SER A 70 16.38 -4.11 -7.90
C SER A 70 17.14 -2.78 -7.83
N GLU A 71 16.59 -1.71 -8.41
CA GLU A 71 17.17 -0.37 -8.32
C GLU A 71 16.70 0.31 -7.04
N PHE A 72 15.41 0.16 -6.71
CA PHE A 72 14.82 0.70 -5.50
C PHE A 72 15.42 0.10 -4.21
N LEU A 73 15.56 -1.23 -4.13
CA LEU A 73 16.15 -1.91 -2.98
C LEU A 73 17.63 -2.24 -3.25
N VAL A 74 18.52 -1.33 -2.83
CA VAL A 74 19.96 -1.43 -3.06
C VAL A 74 20.61 -2.45 -2.14
N GLU A 75 20.28 -2.41 -0.84
CA GLU A 75 20.80 -3.36 0.15
C GLU A 75 19.67 -3.81 1.08
N CYS A 76 19.69 -5.11 1.42
CA CYS A 76 18.79 -5.71 2.39
C CYS A 76 19.58 -6.64 3.29
N SER A 77 19.50 -6.40 4.61
CA SER A 77 20.05 -7.29 5.62
C SER A 77 19.07 -7.59 6.73
N PHE A 78 19.02 -8.85 7.16
CA PHE A 78 18.29 -9.30 8.32
C PHE A 78 19.23 -10.15 9.19
N GLU A 79 19.30 -9.85 10.49
CA GLU A 79 20.27 -10.47 11.42
C GLU A 79 21.72 -10.46 10.91
N GLY A 80 22.14 -9.36 10.29
CA GLY A 80 23.49 -9.18 9.73
C GLY A 80 23.79 -10.05 8.51
N LYS A 81 22.80 -10.73 7.94
CA LYS A 81 22.93 -11.54 6.70
C LYS A 81 22.17 -10.87 5.57
N ILE A 82 22.63 -11.09 4.33
CA ILE A 82 21.91 -10.63 3.14
C ILE A 82 20.55 -11.33 3.08
N CYS A 83 19.48 -10.56 2.83
CA CYS A 83 18.13 -11.12 2.69
C CYS A 83 18.06 -12.12 1.54
N PRO A 84 17.58 -13.36 1.76
CA PRO A 84 17.39 -14.31 0.67
C PRO A 84 16.31 -13.82 -0.30
N GLN A 85 16.57 -13.92 -1.60
CA GLN A 85 15.64 -13.46 -2.66
C GLN A 85 14.25 -14.12 -2.56
N LYS A 86 14.16 -15.35 -2.07
CA LYS A 86 12.89 -16.05 -1.85
C LYS A 86 11.94 -15.36 -0.86
N TYR A 87 12.43 -14.39 -0.09
CA TYR A 87 11.63 -13.60 0.86
C TYR A 87 11.29 -12.21 0.35
N ILE A 88 11.77 -11.82 -0.83
CA ILE A 88 11.55 -10.52 -1.42
C ILE A 88 10.52 -10.71 -2.52
N HIS A 89 9.36 -10.10 -2.35
CA HIS A 89 8.25 -10.20 -3.27
C HIS A 89 7.90 -8.83 -3.79
N VAL A 90 7.54 -8.76 -5.07
CA VAL A 90 7.16 -7.51 -5.71
C VAL A 90 5.67 -7.61 -6.04
N PHE A 91 4.95 -6.53 -5.78
CA PHE A 91 3.57 -6.35 -6.21
C PHE A 91 3.41 -4.90 -6.68
N ILE A 92 2.37 -4.64 -7.46
CA ILE A 92 2.13 -3.32 -8.00
C ILE A 92 1.00 -2.68 -7.22
N ASN A 93 1.19 -1.42 -6.84
CA ASN A 93 0.10 -0.59 -6.37
C ASN A 93 -0.17 0.54 -7.36
N PHE A 94 -1.44 0.81 -7.66
CA PHE A 94 -1.80 1.86 -8.63
C PHE A 94 -1.28 3.26 -8.25
N ARG A 95 -1.17 3.56 -6.96
CA ARG A 95 -0.75 4.88 -6.46
C ARG A 95 0.75 5.00 -6.26
N TYR A 96 1.39 3.93 -5.78
CA TYR A 96 2.80 3.96 -5.38
C TYR A 96 3.73 3.22 -6.36
N GLY A 97 3.19 2.57 -7.40
CA GLY A 97 3.96 1.81 -8.37
C GLY A 97 4.44 0.48 -7.81
N ASN A 98 5.65 0.07 -8.20
CA ASN A 98 6.24 -1.21 -7.80
C ASN A 98 6.60 -1.19 -6.32
N CYS A 99 5.94 -2.04 -5.54
CA CYS A 99 6.12 -2.18 -4.11
C CYS A 99 6.88 -3.47 -3.79
N ILE A 100 7.67 -3.46 -2.71
CA ILE A 100 8.42 -4.62 -2.24
C ILE A 100 7.91 -5.06 -0.87
N THR A 101 7.52 -6.32 -0.75
CA THR A 101 7.19 -6.96 0.52
C THR A 101 8.30 -7.94 0.90
N ILE A 102 8.85 -7.78 2.08
CA ILE A 102 9.84 -8.70 2.65
C ILE A 102 9.11 -9.62 3.64
N ASN A 103 9.39 -10.93 3.57
CA ASN A 103 8.89 -11.94 4.50
C ASN A 103 7.36 -12.20 4.42
N LYS A 104 6.78 -12.16 3.21
CA LYS A 104 5.38 -12.55 2.96
C LYS A 104 5.19 -14.05 3.10
N ARG A 105 4.08 -14.50 3.69
CA ARG A 105 3.65 -15.90 3.72
C ARG A 105 2.75 -16.18 2.53
N TYR A 106 3.18 -17.07 1.63
CA TYR A 106 2.30 -17.62 0.59
C TYR A 106 1.44 -18.77 1.14
N GLN A 107 0.36 -19.08 0.41
CA GLN A 107 -0.54 -20.19 0.77
C GLN A 107 0.16 -21.56 0.72
N ASP A 108 1.30 -21.66 0.01
CA ASP A 108 2.20 -22.81 0.10
C ASP A 108 2.87 -22.86 1.48
N LYS A 109 2.39 -23.81 2.30
CA LYS A 109 2.73 -23.99 3.72
C LYS A 109 4.21 -24.29 4.00
N GLU A 110 5.04 -24.46 2.96
CA GLU A 110 6.45 -24.85 3.06
C GLU A 110 7.40 -23.66 3.23
N GLN A 111 6.98 -22.42 2.97
CA GLN A 111 7.86 -21.26 3.17
C GLN A 111 7.99 -20.92 4.66
N GLU A 112 9.14 -21.23 5.24
CA GLU A 112 9.53 -20.79 6.59
C GLU A 112 9.59 -19.27 6.67
N ILE A 113 8.96 -18.65 7.67
CA ILE A 113 9.00 -17.19 7.89
C ILE A 113 10.30 -16.80 8.61
N LEU A 114 10.92 -15.70 8.17
CA LEU A 114 12.04 -15.07 8.88
C LEU A 114 11.58 -14.56 10.25
N ARG A 115 12.28 -14.97 11.31
CA ARG A 115 12.00 -14.61 12.70
C ARG A 115 13.30 -14.23 13.39
N THR A 116 13.21 -13.32 14.35
CA THR A 116 14.30 -13.02 15.28
C THR A 116 13.78 -13.09 16.70
N SER A 117 14.60 -13.62 17.60
CA SER A 117 14.38 -13.56 19.06
C SER A 117 15.24 -12.48 19.73
N ASN A 118 16.09 -11.81 18.96
CA ASN A 118 17.03 -10.81 19.45
C ASN A 118 16.47 -9.40 19.22
N THR A 119 16.75 -8.50 20.15
CA THR A 119 16.39 -7.09 20.04
C THR A 119 17.60 -6.25 19.69
N GLY A 120 17.39 -5.15 18.95
CA GLY A 120 18.43 -4.19 18.59
C GLY A 120 18.68 -4.13 17.09
N VAL A 121 19.31 -3.04 16.65
CA VAL A 121 19.48 -2.72 15.22
C VAL A 121 20.25 -3.81 14.47
N GLY A 122 21.28 -4.41 15.08
CA GLY A 122 22.07 -5.47 14.44
C GLY A 122 21.33 -6.78 14.18
N SER A 123 20.23 -7.04 14.90
CA SER A 123 19.34 -8.18 14.66
C SER A 123 18.09 -7.81 13.87
N GLY A 124 17.93 -6.53 13.52
CA GLY A 124 16.79 -6.02 12.79
C GLY A 124 16.90 -6.19 11.28
N LEU A 125 15.90 -5.62 10.60
CA LEU A 125 15.92 -5.41 9.15
C LEU A 125 16.60 -4.07 8.85
N ILE A 126 17.64 -4.11 8.04
CA ILE A 126 18.38 -2.93 7.56
C ILE A 126 18.19 -2.86 6.05
N LEU A 127 17.70 -1.73 5.58
CA LEU A 127 17.42 -1.48 4.17
C LEU A 127 18.17 -0.23 3.71
N LYS A 128 18.71 -0.28 2.50
CA LYS A 128 19.18 0.90 1.76
C LYS A 128 18.33 1.05 0.53
N LEU A 129 17.62 2.17 0.45
CA LEU A 129 16.68 2.45 -0.61
C LEU A 129 17.21 3.55 -1.54
N ASN A 130 17.11 3.34 -2.85
CA ASN A 130 17.29 4.39 -3.84
C ASN A 130 15.91 4.94 -4.21
N LEU A 131 15.64 6.19 -3.84
CA LEU A 131 14.33 6.80 -4.08
C LEU A 131 14.23 7.51 -5.42
N GLU A 132 15.34 7.68 -6.16
CA GLU A 132 15.38 8.29 -7.50
C GLU A 132 14.56 9.59 -7.60
N THR A 133 14.83 10.50 -6.67
CA THR A 133 14.07 11.75 -6.47
C THR A 133 14.02 12.65 -7.71
N GLU A 134 14.96 12.48 -8.64
CA GLU A 134 15.02 13.17 -9.93
C GLU A 134 13.90 12.81 -10.92
N TYR A 135 13.27 11.63 -10.78
CA TYR A 135 12.18 11.18 -11.66
C TYR A 135 10.78 11.52 -11.13
N TYR A 136 10.70 12.27 -10.03
CA TYR A 136 9.42 12.64 -9.44
C TYR A 136 8.68 13.64 -10.32
N LEU A 137 7.38 13.40 -10.52
CA LEU A 137 6.54 14.30 -11.29
C LEU A 137 6.33 15.61 -10.52
N PRO A 138 6.20 16.76 -11.22
CA PRO A 138 5.84 18.03 -10.57
C PRO A 138 4.51 18.00 -9.80
N SER A 139 3.61 17.08 -10.15
CA SER A 139 2.33 16.84 -9.46
C SER A 139 2.46 15.93 -8.24
N THR A 140 3.63 15.34 -7.97
CA THR A 140 3.83 14.46 -6.83
C THR A 140 3.81 15.25 -5.53
N HIS A 141 2.86 14.95 -4.66
CA HIS A 141 2.67 15.68 -3.40
C HIS A 141 3.63 15.28 -2.27
N THR A 142 4.26 14.11 -2.37
CA THR A 142 5.07 13.55 -1.29
C THR A 142 6.31 12.88 -1.87
N VAL A 143 7.48 13.26 -1.37
CA VAL A 143 8.77 12.69 -1.74
C VAL A 143 9.28 11.81 -0.59
N GLY A 144 9.50 10.52 -0.87
CA GLY A 144 9.91 9.56 0.15
C GLY A 144 9.48 8.13 -0.18
N ALA A 145 9.87 7.20 0.70
CA ALA A 145 9.37 5.83 0.66
C ALA A 145 8.23 5.64 1.65
N LYS A 146 7.18 4.92 1.28
CA LYS A 146 6.15 4.48 2.24
C LYS A 146 6.47 3.07 2.73
N VAL A 147 6.52 2.89 4.05
CA VAL A 147 6.81 1.60 4.70
C VAL A 147 5.64 1.18 5.56
N ILE A 148 5.22 -0.08 5.42
CA ILE A 148 4.11 -0.69 6.16
C ILE A 148 4.66 -1.93 6.86
N ILE A 149 4.29 -2.08 8.13
CA ILE A 149 4.62 -3.25 8.93
C ILE A 149 3.30 -3.98 9.18
N HIS A 150 3.16 -5.17 8.62
CA HIS A 150 1.92 -5.97 8.67
C HIS A 150 2.23 -7.44 9.00
N ASP A 151 1.20 -8.24 9.33
CA ASP A 151 1.37 -9.68 9.50
C ASP A 151 1.79 -10.32 8.17
N PRO A 152 2.72 -11.30 8.17
CA PRO A 152 3.13 -11.99 6.95
C PRO A 152 1.99 -12.61 6.13
N SER A 153 0.86 -12.91 6.76
CA SER A 153 -0.29 -13.57 6.13
C SER A 153 -1.35 -12.58 5.62
N GLU A 154 -1.12 -11.28 5.79
CA GLU A 154 -2.02 -10.20 5.36
C GLU A 154 -1.41 -9.44 4.18
N ASP A 155 -2.26 -8.95 3.30
CA ASP A 155 -1.85 -8.08 2.20
C ASP A 155 -1.78 -6.62 2.69
N PRO A 156 -0.71 -5.87 2.38
CA PRO A 156 -0.57 -4.49 2.82
C PRO A 156 -1.54 -3.56 2.07
N ASN A 157 -2.09 -2.57 2.77
CA ASN A 157 -2.87 -1.48 2.16
C ASN A 157 -2.11 -0.14 2.22
N PRO A 158 -1.30 0.20 1.20
CA PRO A 158 -0.50 1.41 1.22
C PRO A 158 -1.31 2.70 1.07
N GLU A 159 -2.59 2.64 0.69
CA GLU A 159 -3.42 3.84 0.60
C GLU A 159 -3.90 4.32 1.97
N GLU A 160 -4.12 3.41 2.91
CA GLU A 160 -4.65 3.70 4.25
C GLU A 160 -3.57 3.62 5.34
N GLU A 161 -2.56 2.77 5.15
CA GLU A 161 -1.56 2.46 6.17
C GLU A 161 -0.16 2.97 5.80
N GLY A 162 0.76 2.86 6.77
CA GLY A 162 2.19 3.07 6.58
C GLY A 162 2.73 4.42 7.02
N TYR A 163 4.06 4.46 7.14
CA TYR A 163 4.86 5.62 7.52
C TYR A 163 5.66 6.10 6.31
N ILE A 164 5.75 7.42 6.13
CA ILE A 164 6.56 8.02 5.07
C ILE A 164 7.97 8.26 5.61
N LEU A 165 8.98 7.77 4.89
CA LEU A 165 10.38 7.96 5.16
C LEU A 165 10.93 9.07 4.26
N THR A 166 11.51 10.08 4.87
CA THR A 166 12.12 11.21 4.15
C THR A 166 13.49 10.80 3.59
N PRO A 167 13.81 11.15 2.32
CA PRO A 167 15.14 10.93 1.76
C PRO A 167 16.24 11.69 2.50
N GLY A 168 17.48 11.21 2.38
CA GLY A 168 18.67 11.92 2.86
C GLY A 168 19.02 11.70 4.33
N TYR A 169 18.19 10.95 5.07
CA TYR A 169 18.42 10.64 6.47
C TYR A 169 18.25 9.15 6.74
N GLU A 170 18.94 8.64 7.76
CA GLU A 170 18.68 7.33 8.33
C GLU A 170 17.41 7.37 9.17
N ASN A 171 16.48 6.44 8.91
CA ASN A 171 15.23 6.34 9.63
C ASN A 171 15.23 5.06 10.47
N LEU A 172 15.17 5.20 11.79
CA LEU A 172 15.12 4.08 12.72
C LEU A 172 13.67 3.85 13.21
N ILE A 173 13.08 2.70 12.86
CA ILE A 173 11.74 2.30 13.31
C ILE A 173 11.87 1.22 14.38
N SER A 174 11.40 1.50 15.59
CA SER A 174 11.27 0.50 16.65
C SER A 174 9.87 -0.10 16.64
N VAL A 175 9.77 -1.43 16.67
CA VAL A 175 8.49 -2.16 16.57
C VAL A 175 8.24 -2.93 17.86
N ARG A 176 7.02 -2.84 18.39
CA ARG A 176 6.53 -3.65 19.51
C ARG A 176 5.26 -4.38 19.09
N GLN A 177 5.32 -5.71 19.06
CA GLN A 177 4.14 -6.53 18.75
C GLN A 177 3.20 -6.61 19.95
N THR A 178 1.90 -6.40 19.69
CA THR A 178 0.82 -6.62 20.65
C THR A 178 -0.24 -7.50 19.99
N ILE A 179 -0.59 -8.63 20.62
CA ILE A 179 -1.59 -9.57 20.11
C ILE A 179 -2.82 -9.50 20.99
N VAL A 180 -3.99 -9.30 20.38
CA VAL A 180 -5.29 -9.31 21.05
C VAL A 180 -6.10 -10.48 20.52
N GLN A 181 -6.40 -11.44 21.38
CA GLN A 181 -7.26 -12.58 21.04
C GLN A 181 -8.66 -12.36 21.63
N ARG A 182 -9.67 -12.39 20.77
CA ARG A 182 -11.09 -12.29 21.15
C ARG A 182 -11.76 -13.64 21.01
N LEU A 183 -12.83 -13.85 21.77
CA LEU A 183 -13.62 -15.08 21.72
C LEU A 183 -14.83 -14.88 20.80
N PRO A 184 -15.24 -15.91 20.03
CA PRO A 184 -16.41 -15.82 19.17
C PRO A 184 -17.72 -15.83 19.97
N ALA A 185 -18.88 -15.89 19.32
CA ALA A 185 -20.14 -16.08 20.05
C ALA A 185 -20.04 -17.28 21.04
N PRO A 186 -20.58 -17.18 22.27
CA PRO A 186 -21.60 -16.23 22.75
C PRO A 186 -21.07 -14.99 23.51
N TYR A 187 -19.78 -14.66 23.41
CA TYR A 187 -19.23 -13.50 24.13
C TYR A 187 -19.71 -12.16 23.53
N LYS A 188 -19.67 -11.08 24.33
CA LYS A 188 -20.34 -9.79 24.03
C LYS A 188 -19.93 -9.18 22.68
N ASP A 189 -18.67 -9.33 22.33
CA ASP A 189 -18.06 -8.82 21.10
C ASP A 189 -18.43 -9.62 19.86
N GLN A 190 -18.98 -10.84 20.02
CA GLN A 190 -19.44 -11.71 18.94
C GLN A 190 -18.41 -11.77 17.79
N CYS A 191 -17.13 -11.91 18.14
CA CYS A 191 -16.04 -11.76 17.18
C CYS A 191 -16.12 -12.85 16.11
N THR A 192 -16.13 -12.46 14.83
CA THR A 192 -16.04 -13.38 13.71
C THR A 192 -14.58 -13.78 13.48
N ASP A 193 -14.33 -15.07 13.30
CA ASP A 193 -13.04 -15.56 12.82
C ASP A 193 -13.03 -15.61 11.29
N TYR A 194 -12.49 -14.56 10.67
CA TYR A 194 -12.37 -14.45 9.21
C TYR A 194 -11.53 -15.57 8.58
N ARG A 195 -10.69 -16.26 9.36
CA ARG A 195 -9.80 -17.33 8.86
C ARG A 195 -10.41 -18.72 9.03
N ALA A 196 -11.53 -18.85 9.73
CA ALA A 196 -12.22 -20.13 9.94
C ALA A 196 -13.08 -20.57 8.74
N GLU A 197 -13.44 -19.64 7.85
CA GLU A 197 -14.23 -19.93 6.65
C GLU A 197 -13.32 -20.01 5.41
N GLU A 198 -12.93 -21.23 5.02
CA GLU A 198 -12.02 -21.48 3.88
C GLU A 198 -12.56 -20.95 2.53
N THR A 199 -13.86 -20.67 2.43
CA THR A 199 -14.53 -20.16 1.23
C THR A 199 -14.71 -18.64 1.21
N ALA A 200 -14.38 -17.93 2.29
CA ALA A 200 -14.59 -16.49 2.36
C ALA A 200 -13.49 -15.75 1.58
N SER A 201 -13.89 -14.87 0.64
CA SER A 201 -12.98 -13.96 -0.06
C SER A 201 -12.35 -12.90 0.86
N ILE A 202 -12.84 -12.80 2.09
CA ILE A 202 -12.46 -11.80 3.09
C ILE A 202 -11.71 -12.51 4.22
N LYS A 203 -10.44 -12.16 4.40
CA LYS A 203 -9.52 -12.77 5.36
C LYS A 203 -9.21 -11.88 6.56
N ASN A 204 -9.57 -10.61 6.49
CA ASN A 204 -9.44 -9.66 7.60
C ASN A 204 -10.54 -8.60 7.54
N LYS A 205 -10.65 -7.82 8.62
CA LYS A 205 -11.64 -6.73 8.73
C LYS A 205 -11.48 -5.66 7.65
N ASN A 206 -10.25 -5.35 7.23
CA ASN A 206 -9.94 -4.26 6.28
C ASN A 206 -10.30 -4.62 4.83
N GLU A 207 -10.62 -5.89 4.56
CA GLU A 207 -11.15 -6.40 3.29
C GLU A 207 -12.69 -6.36 3.24
N CYS A 208 -13.39 -6.19 4.37
CA CYS A 208 -14.83 -5.92 4.40
C CYS A 208 -15.06 -4.43 4.06
N ILE A 209 -15.26 -4.10 2.78
CA ILE A 209 -15.67 -2.75 2.33
C ILE A 209 -16.94 -2.85 1.51
#